data_AF-A0A812YB96-F1
#
_entry.id   AF-A0A812YB96-F1
#
_cell.length_a   1.000
_cell.length_b   1.000
_cell.length_c   1.000
_cell.angle_alpha   90.00
_cell.angle_beta   90.00
_cell.angle_gamma   90.00
#
_symmetry.space_group_name_H-M   'P 1'
#
loop_
_entity.id
_entity.type
_entity.pdbx_description
1 polymer ?
#
loop_
_entity_poly.entity_id
_entity_poly.type
_entity_poly.pdbx_seq_one_letter_code
_entity_poly.pdbx_strand_id
1 'polypeptide(L)'
;MLIDACGKASHWELAVDMISEMFLQSLPADDFCFHAAISACEQGGFWQQALGLVADMQLRKLKTDGICWGSVLHAMKLAGQEDLALKTLESLRQRWAQPSARQMAGAFGTSMENLAPDVVIGDGVLAVFKPAGCTSESMRERLLAELRASGWHGELTLVSRLDLPTSGVLPLALGGPDDGPTQFLDAQYAARQVTKEYLCLCAGQSLGPRGTRASIDRRLVVSRRWGERLGKRVEASAAGKQAQTKIRILELFHIPPELGRVEALALLAVRPMTGRLHQIRVHLASMGSPIVGDNAYGGRSLAGSRLFLHCRSVSLKDLSGLPFKPKYPLPEDLQRVLADLRPRLKGLEERSISLRACL
;
A
#
# COMPACT_ATOMS: atom_id res chain seq x y z
N MET A 1 21.06 -0.67 -15.93
CA MET A 1 20.91 -1.06 -17.34
C MET A 1 20.04 -0.03 -18.05
N LEU A 2 20.33 0.29 -19.32
CA LEU A 2 19.59 1.27 -20.13
C LEU A 2 18.07 0.97 -20.16
N ILE A 3 17.64 -0.29 -20.10
CA ILE A 3 16.22 -0.68 -20.03
C ILE A 3 15.50 -0.10 -18.81
N ASP A 4 16.16 -0.03 -17.64
CA ASP A 4 15.59 0.60 -16.43
C ASP A 4 15.50 2.13 -16.56
N ALA A 5 16.33 2.75 -17.42
CA ALA A 5 16.18 4.17 -17.77
C ALA A 5 15.00 4.39 -18.73
N CYS A 6 14.78 3.48 -19.68
CA CYS A 6 13.65 3.52 -20.61
C CYS A 6 12.31 3.32 -19.90
N GLY A 7 12.26 2.39 -18.94
CA GLY A 7 11.12 2.20 -18.05
C GLY A 7 10.82 3.43 -17.18
N LYS A 8 11.80 4.29 -16.90
CA LYS A 8 11.60 5.56 -16.16
C LYS A 8 11.15 6.72 -17.05
N ALA A 9 11.38 6.63 -18.36
CA ALA A 9 11.07 7.68 -19.33
C ALA A 9 9.85 7.36 -20.22
N SER A 10 9.15 6.24 -19.94
CA SER A 10 7.97 5.78 -20.69
C SER A 10 8.21 5.53 -22.20
N HIS A 11 9.47 5.30 -22.60
CA HIS A 11 9.84 4.91 -23.96
C HIS A 11 9.73 3.39 -24.11
N TRP A 12 8.50 2.89 -24.22
CA TRP A 12 8.23 1.46 -24.37
C TRP A 12 8.83 0.89 -25.66
N GLU A 13 8.82 1.64 -26.76
CA GLU A 13 9.42 1.26 -28.06
C GLU A 13 10.88 0.92 -27.87
N LEU A 14 11.65 1.83 -27.26
CA LEU A 14 13.06 1.62 -27.00
C LEU A 14 13.30 0.46 -26.02
N ALA A 15 12.42 0.24 -25.05
CA ALA A 15 12.54 -0.91 -24.14
C ALA A 15 12.29 -2.25 -24.85
N VAL A 16 11.34 -2.31 -25.79
CA VAL A 16 11.06 -3.49 -26.61
C VAL A 16 12.18 -3.71 -27.63
N ASP A 17 12.62 -2.65 -28.31
CA ASP A 17 13.73 -2.69 -29.26
C ASP A 17 15.02 -3.16 -28.58
N MET A 18 15.29 -2.71 -27.36
CA MET A 18 16.42 -3.20 -26.57
C MET A 18 16.33 -4.69 -26.25
N ILE A 19 15.13 -5.22 -25.95
CA ILE A 19 14.94 -6.66 -25.77
C ILE A 19 15.21 -7.40 -27.09
N SER A 20 14.70 -6.89 -28.21
CA SER A 20 14.96 -7.43 -29.54
C SER A 20 16.46 -7.38 -29.91
N GLU A 21 17.14 -6.29 -29.60
CA GLU A 21 18.57 -6.10 -29.85
C GLU A 21 19.43 -7.02 -28.97
N MET A 22 19.07 -7.20 -27.70
CA MET A 22 19.72 -8.20 -26.84
C MET A 22 19.66 -9.60 -27.48
N PHE A 23 18.54 -9.95 -28.11
CA PHE A 23 18.46 -11.23 -28.83
C PHE A 23 19.30 -11.26 -30.11
N LEU A 24 19.30 -10.20 -30.90
CA LEU A 24 20.17 -10.10 -32.09
C LEU A 24 21.65 -10.23 -31.72
N GLN A 25 22.04 -9.75 -30.54
CA GLN A 25 23.40 -9.81 -30.03
C GLN A 25 23.68 -11.05 -29.16
N SER A 26 22.75 -12.01 -29.09
CA SER A 26 22.86 -13.22 -28.24
C SER A 26 23.14 -12.92 -26.75
N LEU A 27 22.70 -11.77 -26.26
CA LEU A 27 22.79 -11.40 -24.85
C LEU A 27 21.64 -12.06 -24.07
N PRO A 28 21.90 -12.60 -22.86
CA PRO A 28 20.85 -13.18 -22.04
C PRO A 28 19.91 -12.08 -21.52
N ALA A 29 18.65 -12.10 -21.97
CA ALA A 29 17.56 -11.34 -21.35
C ALA A 29 16.94 -12.17 -20.23
N ASP A 30 17.11 -11.70 -19.00
CA ASP A 30 16.55 -12.32 -17.80
C ASP A 30 15.14 -11.79 -17.47
N ASP A 31 14.51 -12.38 -16.44
CA ASP A 31 13.20 -11.94 -15.94
C ASP A 31 13.20 -10.41 -15.69
N PHE A 32 14.29 -9.86 -15.14
CA PHE A 32 14.39 -8.45 -14.79
C PHE A 32 14.27 -7.52 -16.01
N CYS A 33 14.90 -7.87 -17.14
CA CYS A 33 14.79 -7.11 -18.37
C CYS A 33 13.34 -7.02 -18.87
N PHE A 34 12.63 -8.14 -18.86
CA PHE A 34 11.22 -8.19 -19.26
C PHE A 34 10.32 -7.40 -18.29
N HIS A 35 10.52 -7.52 -16.97
CA HIS A 35 9.76 -6.74 -16.00
C HIS A 35 9.91 -5.22 -16.23
N ALA A 36 11.13 -4.77 -16.55
CA ALA A 36 11.38 -3.36 -16.83
C ALA A 36 10.67 -2.90 -18.12
N ALA A 37 10.68 -3.71 -19.18
CA ALA A 37 9.98 -3.41 -20.42
C ALA A 37 8.45 -3.44 -20.26
N ILE A 38 7.91 -4.44 -19.55
CA ILE A 38 6.48 -4.53 -19.23
C ILE A 38 6.03 -3.32 -18.40
N SER A 39 6.83 -2.87 -17.43
CA SER A 39 6.53 -1.65 -16.67
C SER A 39 6.64 -0.37 -17.51
N ALA A 40 7.46 -0.36 -18.57
CA ALA A 40 7.48 0.72 -19.55
C ALA A 40 6.17 0.76 -20.36
N CYS A 41 5.73 -0.39 -20.87
CA CYS A 41 4.45 -0.54 -21.57
C CYS A 41 3.26 -0.17 -20.68
N GLU A 42 3.28 -0.57 -19.40
CA GLU A 42 2.28 -0.22 -18.39
C GLU A 42 2.05 1.29 -18.32
N GLN A 43 3.12 2.08 -18.21
CA GLN A 43 3.00 3.53 -18.05
C GLN A 43 2.37 4.23 -19.26
N GLY A 44 2.54 3.66 -20.45
CA GLY A 44 1.91 4.16 -21.68
C GLY A 44 0.55 3.56 -22.00
N GLY A 45 0.06 2.58 -21.21
CA GLY A 45 -1.18 1.86 -21.51
C GLY A 45 -1.07 0.88 -22.69
N PHE A 46 0.15 0.51 -23.11
CA PHE A 46 0.42 -0.38 -24.26
C PHE A 46 0.26 -1.85 -23.86
N TRP A 47 -0.98 -2.25 -23.54
CA TRP A 47 -1.27 -3.55 -22.95
C TRP A 47 -1.06 -4.72 -23.90
N GLN A 48 -1.26 -4.56 -25.22
CA GLN A 48 -0.99 -5.64 -26.18
C GLN A 48 0.49 -5.98 -26.22
N GLN A 49 1.36 -4.96 -26.21
CA GLN A 49 2.81 -5.12 -26.19
C GLN A 49 3.25 -5.73 -24.86
N ALA A 50 2.70 -5.27 -23.74
CA ALA A 50 2.95 -5.87 -22.44
C ALA A 50 2.57 -7.36 -22.42
N LEU A 51 1.40 -7.72 -22.97
CA LEU A 51 0.95 -9.11 -23.09
C LEU A 51 1.85 -9.94 -24.01
N GLY A 52 2.31 -9.36 -25.13
CA GLY A 52 3.28 -9.99 -26.02
C GLY A 52 4.60 -10.33 -25.30
N LEU A 53 5.12 -9.39 -24.50
CA LEU A 53 6.31 -9.63 -23.68
C LEU A 53 6.10 -10.76 -22.66
N VAL A 54 4.91 -10.86 -22.04
CA VAL A 54 4.57 -11.98 -21.15
C VAL A 54 4.51 -13.31 -21.90
N ALA A 55 3.93 -13.33 -23.11
CA ALA A 55 3.91 -14.53 -23.95
C ALA A 55 5.34 -14.97 -24.33
N ASP A 56 6.22 -14.02 -24.67
CA ASP A 56 7.63 -14.29 -24.96
C ASP A 56 8.37 -14.86 -23.74
N MET A 57 8.12 -14.33 -22.54
CA MET A 57 8.65 -14.91 -21.31
C MET A 57 8.22 -16.37 -21.15
N GLN A 58 6.94 -16.69 -21.38
CA GLN A 58 6.42 -18.05 -21.26
C GLN A 58 7.05 -19.01 -22.27
N LEU A 59 7.21 -18.59 -23.53
CA LEU A 59 7.89 -19.38 -24.56
C LEU A 59 9.33 -19.70 -24.18
N ARG A 60 9.99 -18.76 -23.50
CA ARG A 60 11.37 -18.89 -23.00
C ARG A 60 11.47 -19.59 -21.65
N LYS A 61 10.36 -20.07 -21.10
CA LYS A 61 10.27 -20.69 -19.77
C LYS A 61 10.80 -19.79 -18.64
N LEU A 62 10.68 -18.48 -18.84
CA LEU A 62 10.94 -17.45 -17.83
C LEU A 62 9.76 -17.32 -16.87
N LYS A 63 10.01 -16.80 -15.67
CA LYS A 63 8.99 -16.74 -14.63
C LYS A 63 8.01 -15.61 -14.90
N THR A 64 6.73 -15.94 -15.03
CA THR A 64 5.66 -14.94 -15.16
C THR A 64 4.87 -14.85 -13.86
N ASP A 65 5.27 -13.90 -13.01
CA ASP A 65 4.73 -13.76 -11.68
C ASP A 65 3.54 -12.78 -11.59
N GLY A 66 2.99 -12.62 -10.39
CA GLY A 66 1.89 -11.72 -10.10
C GLY A 66 2.20 -10.27 -10.43
N ILE A 67 3.43 -9.81 -10.21
CA ILE A 67 3.83 -8.43 -10.48
C ILE A 67 3.80 -8.16 -11.99
N CYS A 68 4.33 -9.10 -12.78
CA CYS A 68 4.30 -9.09 -14.23
C CYS A 68 2.87 -8.98 -14.76
N TRP A 69 1.99 -9.90 -14.36
CA TRP A 69 0.59 -9.88 -14.77
C TRP A 69 -0.17 -8.66 -14.26
N GLY A 70 0.09 -8.20 -13.03
CA GLY A 70 -0.53 -7.01 -12.49
C GLY A 70 -0.16 -5.74 -13.27
N SER A 71 1.05 -5.68 -13.82
CA SER A 71 1.46 -4.59 -14.72
C SER A 71 0.68 -4.62 -16.04
N VAL A 72 0.47 -5.79 -16.64
CA VAL A 72 -0.39 -5.97 -17.82
C VAL A 72 -1.83 -5.54 -17.53
N LEU A 73 -2.39 -5.98 -16.40
CA LEU A 73 -3.74 -5.63 -15.96
C LEU A 73 -3.90 -4.12 -15.75
N HIS A 74 -2.89 -3.45 -15.18
CA HIS A 74 -2.90 -2.00 -15.03
C HIS A 74 -2.81 -1.30 -16.39
N ALA A 75 -1.98 -1.79 -17.31
CA ALA A 75 -1.90 -1.27 -18.68
C ALA A 75 -3.26 -1.34 -19.40
N MET A 76 -3.96 -2.48 -19.29
CA MET A 76 -5.31 -2.66 -19.85
C MET A 76 -6.28 -1.63 -19.28
N LYS A 77 -6.24 -1.39 -17.97
CA LYS A 77 -7.08 -0.38 -17.32
C LYS A 77 -6.80 1.03 -17.85
N LEU A 78 -5.53 1.42 -18.03
CA LEU A 78 -5.17 2.72 -18.59
C LEU A 78 -5.63 2.88 -20.04
N ALA A 79 -5.70 1.79 -20.80
CA ALA A 79 -6.24 1.76 -22.16
C ALA A 79 -7.78 1.68 -22.24
N GLY A 80 -8.48 1.79 -21.10
CA GLY A 80 -9.95 1.70 -21.03
C GLY A 80 -10.51 0.28 -21.20
N GLN A 81 -9.66 -0.76 -21.17
CA GLN A 81 -10.06 -2.17 -21.31
C GLN A 81 -10.34 -2.81 -19.93
N GLU A 82 -11.21 -2.18 -19.13
CA GLU A 82 -11.47 -2.61 -17.75
C GLU A 82 -12.11 -4.02 -17.68
N ASP A 83 -13.08 -4.30 -18.55
CA ASP A 83 -13.74 -5.62 -18.59
C ASP A 83 -12.77 -6.74 -18.95
N LEU A 84 -11.85 -6.48 -19.88
CA LEU A 84 -10.81 -7.43 -20.25
C LEU A 84 -9.87 -7.67 -19.07
N ALA A 85 -9.42 -6.61 -18.40
CA ALA A 85 -8.56 -6.72 -17.22
C ALA A 85 -9.24 -7.54 -16.11
N LEU A 86 -10.53 -7.34 -15.87
CA LEU A 86 -11.27 -8.13 -14.88
C LEU A 86 -11.38 -9.61 -15.26
N LYS A 87 -11.67 -9.91 -16.54
CA LYS A 87 -11.71 -11.30 -17.04
C LYS A 87 -10.35 -11.97 -16.92
N THR A 88 -9.28 -11.29 -17.32
CA THR A 88 -7.91 -11.80 -17.22
C THR A 88 -7.52 -12.08 -15.77
N LEU A 89 -7.81 -11.16 -14.84
CA LEU A 89 -7.56 -11.37 -13.41
C LEU A 89 -8.32 -12.60 -12.88
N GLU A 90 -9.57 -12.78 -13.30
CA GLU A 90 -10.38 -13.93 -12.88
C GLU A 90 -9.83 -15.24 -13.42
N SER A 91 -9.37 -15.29 -14.68
CA SER A 91 -8.67 -16.46 -15.23
C SER A 91 -7.37 -16.76 -14.49
N LEU A 92 -6.59 -15.73 -14.13
CA LEU A 92 -5.37 -15.88 -13.34
C LEU A 92 -5.68 -16.41 -11.93
N ARG A 93 -6.75 -15.90 -11.28
CA ARG A 93 -7.22 -16.40 -9.99
C ARG A 93 -7.53 -17.89 -10.07
N GLN A 94 -8.28 -18.33 -11.08
CA GLN A 94 -8.63 -19.75 -11.25
C GLN A 94 -7.40 -20.63 -11.46
N ARG A 95 -6.38 -20.13 -12.18
CA ARG A 95 -5.09 -20.81 -12.33
C ARG A 95 -4.32 -20.91 -11.02
N TRP A 96 -4.31 -19.85 -10.22
CA TRP A 96 -3.60 -19.81 -8.94
C TRP A 96 -4.37 -20.46 -7.78
N ALA A 97 -5.66 -20.67 -7.92
CA ALA A 97 -6.51 -21.39 -6.97
C ALA A 97 -6.42 -22.92 -7.09
N GLN A 98 -5.59 -23.45 -7.99
CA GLN A 98 -5.43 -24.90 -8.20
C GLN A 98 -4.96 -25.64 -6.93
N PRO A 99 -5.27 -26.95 -6.77
CA PRO A 99 -5.29 -27.65 -5.47
C PRO A 99 -4.01 -27.68 -4.64
N SER A 100 -2.83 -27.37 -5.19
CA SER A 100 -1.61 -27.20 -4.38
C SER A 100 -1.76 -26.09 -3.34
N ALA A 101 -2.59 -25.07 -3.61
CA ALA A 101 -2.91 -24.00 -2.66
C ALA A 101 -4.00 -24.40 -1.63
N ARG A 102 -4.93 -25.30 -1.99
CA ARG A 102 -6.08 -25.68 -1.15
C ARG A 102 -5.78 -26.75 -0.10
N GLN A 103 -4.80 -27.61 -0.34
CA GLN A 103 -4.35 -28.58 0.68
C GLN A 103 -3.75 -27.89 1.92
N MET A 104 -3.30 -26.63 1.78
CA MET A 104 -2.94 -25.72 2.88
C MET A 104 -4.10 -24.85 3.36
N ALA A 105 -5.37 -25.16 3.09
CA ALA A 105 -6.51 -24.40 3.64
C ALA A 105 -7.53 -25.31 4.38
N GLY A 106 -7.44 -26.64 4.22
CA GLY A 106 -8.43 -27.60 4.75
C GLY A 106 -8.38 -27.89 6.26
N ALA A 107 -7.30 -27.59 6.96
CA ALA A 107 -7.15 -27.72 8.43
C ALA A 107 -7.40 -26.42 9.25
N PHE A 108 -7.92 -25.34 8.65
CA PHE A 108 -7.59 -23.96 9.08
C PHE A 108 -8.65 -23.20 9.88
N GLY A 109 -9.93 -23.54 9.75
CA GLY A 109 -11.03 -22.65 10.20
C GLY A 109 -11.11 -22.41 11.71
N THR A 110 -10.87 -23.43 12.53
CA THR A 110 -11.08 -23.33 13.99
C THR A 110 -9.80 -23.18 14.81
N SER A 111 -8.64 -23.55 14.27
CA SER A 111 -7.38 -23.46 15.02
C SER A 111 -6.84 -22.02 15.04
N MET A 112 -6.91 -21.30 13.93
CA MET A 112 -6.21 -20.01 13.76
C MET A 112 -6.94 -18.80 14.37
N GLU A 113 -8.27 -18.79 14.37
CA GLU A 113 -9.08 -17.78 15.07
C GLU A 113 -8.89 -17.83 16.59
N ASN A 114 -8.65 -19.04 17.13
CA ASN A 114 -8.36 -19.25 18.55
C ASN A 114 -6.91 -18.89 18.93
N LEU A 115 -6.00 -18.85 17.96
CA LEU A 115 -4.57 -18.62 18.19
C LEU A 115 -4.18 -17.15 18.20
N ALA A 116 -4.93 -16.33 17.48
CA ALA A 116 -4.73 -14.89 17.45
C ALA A 116 -6.08 -14.20 17.18
N PRO A 117 -6.83 -13.79 18.24
CA PRO A 117 -8.17 -13.22 18.08
C PRO A 117 -8.19 -11.91 17.28
N ASP A 118 -7.02 -11.31 17.09
CA ASP A 118 -6.83 -10.09 16.30
C ASP A 118 -6.49 -10.37 14.81
N VAL A 119 -6.55 -11.62 14.32
CA VAL A 119 -6.27 -11.95 12.90
C VAL A 119 -7.56 -12.08 12.12
N VAL A 120 -7.61 -11.47 10.93
CA VAL A 120 -8.72 -11.62 9.97
C VAL A 120 -8.27 -12.54 8.86
N ILE A 121 -9.01 -13.61 8.58
CA ILE A 121 -8.64 -14.64 7.60
C ILE A 121 -9.62 -14.63 6.42
N GLY A 122 -9.09 -14.82 5.21
CA GLY A 122 -9.83 -15.07 3.98
C GLY A 122 -9.17 -16.20 3.19
N ASP A 123 -9.71 -16.53 2.01
CA ASP A 123 -9.13 -17.61 1.19
C ASP A 123 -7.74 -17.19 0.64
N GLY A 124 -6.68 -17.89 1.03
CA GLY A 124 -5.30 -17.59 0.63
C GLY A 124 -4.70 -16.31 1.22
N VAL A 125 -5.39 -15.62 2.13
CA VAL A 125 -4.94 -14.35 2.70
C VAL A 125 -5.29 -14.25 4.18
N LEU A 126 -4.42 -13.59 4.95
CA LEU A 126 -4.75 -13.13 6.29
C LEU A 126 -4.37 -11.65 6.44
N ALA A 127 -4.89 -11.01 7.47
CA ALA A 127 -4.45 -9.68 7.89
C ALA A 127 -4.24 -9.63 9.39
N VAL A 128 -3.20 -8.91 9.80
CA VAL A 128 -2.85 -8.69 11.20
C VAL A 128 -2.72 -7.21 11.52
N PHE A 129 -2.87 -6.86 12.80
CA PHE A 129 -2.53 -5.54 13.29
C PHE A 129 -1.02 -5.41 13.44
N LYS A 130 -0.38 -4.56 12.62
CA LYS A 130 1.02 -4.17 12.83
C LYS A 130 1.09 -3.02 13.83
N PRO A 131 1.74 -3.16 15.00
CA PRO A 131 1.97 -2.03 15.89
C PRO A 131 2.98 -1.05 15.28
N ALA A 132 2.96 0.20 15.75
CA ALA A 132 4.02 1.15 15.45
C ALA A 132 5.33 0.76 16.15
N GLY A 133 6.46 1.00 15.51
CA GLY A 133 7.78 0.59 16.02
C GLY A 133 8.18 -0.85 15.66
N CYS A 134 7.30 -1.61 15.00
CA CYS A 134 7.60 -2.95 14.46
C CYS A 134 7.73 -2.89 12.94
N THR A 135 8.74 -3.55 12.33
CA THR A 135 8.81 -3.66 10.87
C THR A 135 7.74 -4.62 10.35
N SER A 136 7.42 -4.58 9.05
CA SER A 136 6.47 -5.54 8.48
C SER A 136 7.05 -6.96 8.50
N GLU A 137 8.36 -7.06 8.30
CA GLU A 137 9.16 -8.28 8.33
C GLU A 137 9.18 -8.93 9.72
N SER A 138 9.47 -8.16 10.77
CA SER A 138 9.47 -8.67 12.15
C SER A 138 8.06 -9.04 12.62
N MET A 139 7.02 -8.33 12.16
CA MET A 139 5.64 -8.71 12.45
C MET A 139 5.28 -10.06 11.81
N ARG A 140 5.66 -10.28 10.54
CA ARG A 140 5.50 -11.57 9.86
C ARG A 140 6.24 -12.69 10.61
N GLU A 141 7.50 -12.45 11.00
CA GLU A 141 8.32 -13.45 11.70
C GLU A 141 7.72 -13.86 13.05
N ARG A 142 7.23 -12.88 13.82
CA ARG A 142 6.52 -13.14 15.08
C ARG A 142 5.29 -14.00 14.85
N LEU A 143 4.42 -13.60 13.91
CA LEU A 143 3.21 -14.34 13.59
C LEU A 143 3.52 -15.77 13.13
N LEU A 144 4.52 -15.93 12.27
CA LEU A 144 4.96 -17.25 11.80
C LEU A 144 5.47 -18.13 12.94
N ALA A 145 6.15 -17.57 13.94
CA ALA A 145 6.59 -18.30 15.12
C ALA A 145 5.40 -18.73 16.01
N GLU A 146 4.43 -17.85 16.22
CA GLU A 146 3.19 -18.14 16.97
C GLU A 146 2.38 -19.26 16.30
N LEU A 147 2.21 -19.19 14.97
CA LEU A 147 1.54 -20.24 14.19
C LEU A 147 2.32 -21.56 14.19
N ARG A 148 3.66 -21.53 14.15
CA ARG A 148 4.46 -22.76 14.28
C ARG A 148 4.32 -23.41 15.64
N ALA A 149 4.28 -22.61 16.71
CA ALA A 149 4.05 -23.12 18.07
C ALA A 149 2.69 -23.79 18.22
N SER A 150 1.72 -23.44 17.37
CA SER A 150 0.41 -24.08 17.34
C SER A 150 0.29 -25.30 16.41
N GLY A 151 1.39 -25.74 15.81
CA GLY A 151 1.42 -26.86 14.88
C GLY A 151 1.14 -26.50 13.42
N TRP A 152 1.08 -25.21 13.07
CA TRP A 152 0.97 -24.78 11.68
C TRP A 152 2.35 -24.59 11.05
N HIS A 153 2.62 -25.29 9.95
CA HIS A 153 3.95 -25.34 9.32
C HIS A 153 4.01 -24.75 7.90
N GLY A 154 3.01 -23.96 7.50
CA GLY A 154 3.01 -23.29 6.21
C GLY A 154 3.94 -22.07 6.14
N GLU A 155 3.84 -21.35 5.03
CA GLU A 155 4.61 -20.13 4.78
C GLU A 155 3.73 -18.88 4.76
N LEU A 156 4.32 -17.73 5.10
CA LEU A 156 3.67 -16.43 5.02
C LEU A 156 4.51 -15.48 4.19
N THR A 157 3.89 -14.84 3.20
CA THR A 157 4.55 -13.87 2.33
C THR A 157 3.98 -12.47 2.49
N LEU A 158 4.86 -11.47 2.58
CA LEU A 158 4.48 -10.06 2.59
C LEU A 158 4.19 -9.59 1.16
N VAL A 159 2.92 -9.29 0.89
CA VAL A 159 2.46 -8.71 -0.39
C VAL A 159 2.42 -7.18 -0.35
N SER A 160 2.58 -6.60 0.85
CA SER A 160 2.68 -5.17 1.05
C SER A 160 3.44 -4.85 2.32
N ARG A 161 3.76 -3.58 2.53
CA ARG A 161 4.51 -3.11 3.71
C ARG A 161 3.89 -1.84 4.27
N LEU A 162 4.04 -1.70 5.59
CA LEU A 162 3.83 -0.47 6.33
C LEU A 162 5.17 0.01 6.89
N ASP A 163 5.40 1.32 6.88
CA ASP A 163 6.60 1.91 7.47
C ASP A 163 6.70 1.51 8.96
N LEU A 164 7.94 1.41 9.47
CA LEU A 164 8.23 1.10 10.88
C LEU A 164 7.31 1.86 11.88
N PRO A 165 7.18 3.20 11.82
CA PRO A 165 6.34 3.95 12.76
C PRO A 165 4.84 3.93 12.43
N THR A 166 4.42 3.38 11.29
CA THR A 166 3.00 3.32 10.89
C THR A 166 2.33 2.10 11.53
N SER A 167 1.13 2.25 12.09
CA SER A 167 0.36 1.11 12.62
C SER A 167 -0.79 0.70 11.69
N GLY A 168 -1.40 -0.46 11.94
CA GLY A 168 -2.67 -0.86 11.33
C GLY A 168 -2.61 -2.12 10.48
N VAL A 169 -3.55 -2.24 9.54
CA VAL A 169 -3.78 -3.46 8.76
C VAL A 169 -2.56 -3.82 7.89
N LEU A 170 -2.00 -5.01 8.12
CA LEU A 170 -0.96 -5.62 7.31
C LEU A 170 -1.48 -6.95 6.73
N PRO A 171 -1.84 -7.00 5.43
CA PRO A 171 -2.20 -8.25 4.76
C PRO A 171 -0.97 -9.10 4.43
N LEU A 172 -1.09 -10.41 4.59
CA LEU A 172 -0.10 -11.42 4.22
C LEU A 172 -0.76 -12.51 3.38
N ALA A 173 -0.01 -13.03 2.41
CA ALA A 173 -0.42 -14.22 1.68
C ALA A 173 -0.18 -15.47 2.52
N LEU A 174 -1.11 -16.42 2.45
CA LEU A 174 -0.91 -17.79 2.94
C LEU A 174 -0.16 -18.58 1.87
N GLY A 175 1.15 -18.75 2.02
CA GLY A 175 2.01 -19.42 1.06
C GLY A 175 3.36 -18.72 0.87
N GLY A 176 4.28 -19.41 0.19
CA GLY A 176 5.56 -18.90 -0.23
C GLY A 176 5.43 -17.90 -1.40
N PRO A 177 6.55 -17.29 -1.82
CA PRO A 177 6.57 -16.29 -2.89
C PRO A 177 5.98 -16.78 -4.21
N ASP A 178 6.13 -18.07 -4.51
CA ASP A 178 5.74 -18.68 -5.80
C ASP A 178 4.35 -19.32 -5.76
N ASP A 179 3.73 -19.37 -4.59
CA ASP A 179 2.43 -19.98 -4.42
C ASP A 179 1.31 -19.09 -4.96
N GLY A 180 0.25 -19.74 -5.46
CA GLY A 180 -0.91 -19.08 -6.05
C GLY A 180 -1.51 -17.93 -5.23
N PRO A 181 -1.68 -18.05 -3.90
CA PRO A 181 -2.18 -16.95 -3.09
C PRO A 181 -1.31 -15.69 -3.14
N THR A 182 0.01 -15.84 -3.05
CA THR A 182 0.95 -14.71 -3.16
C THR A 182 0.89 -14.09 -4.56
N GLN A 183 0.94 -14.92 -5.59
CA GLN A 183 0.91 -14.49 -6.98
C GLN A 183 -0.38 -13.70 -7.31
N PHE A 184 -1.52 -14.15 -6.79
CA PHE A 184 -2.81 -13.47 -6.98
C PHE A 184 -2.87 -12.12 -6.24
N LEU A 185 -2.35 -12.05 -5.03
CA LEU A 185 -2.33 -10.81 -4.25
C LEU A 185 -1.36 -9.79 -4.86
N ASP A 186 -0.16 -10.22 -5.28
CA ASP A 186 0.82 -9.35 -5.95
C ASP A 186 0.25 -8.78 -7.26
N ALA A 187 -0.47 -9.59 -8.03
CA ALA A 187 -1.17 -9.14 -9.22
C ALA A 187 -2.18 -8.03 -8.91
N GLN A 188 -2.97 -8.15 -7.85
CA GLN A 188 -3.91 -7.11 -7.44
C GLN A 188 -3.21 -5.81 -6.99
N TYR A 189 -2.08 -5.92 -6.27
CA TYR A 189 -1.30 -4.76 -5.85
C TYR A 189 -0.67 -4.03 -7.03
N ALA A 190 -0.03 -4.76 -7.95
CA ALA A 190 0.55 -4.21 -9.17
C ALA A 190 -0.52 -3.64 -10.11
N ALA A 191 -1.69 -4.29 -10.21
CA ALA A 191 -2.86 -3.81 -10.96
C ALA A 191 -3.55 -2.58 -10.33
N ARG A 192 -3.11 -2.13 -9.15
CA ARG A 192 -3.73 -1.04 -8.37
C ARG A 192 -5.21 -1.27 -8.07
N GLN A 193 -5.58 -2.53 -7.82
CA GLN A 193 -6.95 -2.93 -7.45
C GLN A 193 -7.15 -2.97 -5.94
N VAL A 194 -6.08 -2.97 -5.16
CA VAL A 194 -6.14 -2.91 -3.69
C VAL A 194 -6.41 -1.48 -3.23
N THR A 195 -7.48 -1.30 -2.45
CA THR A 195 -7.81 -0.02 -1.84
C THR A 195 -7.34 0.00 -0.39
N LYS A 196 -6.70 1.10 0.02
CA LYS A 196 -6.22 1.32 1.39
C LYS A 196 -6.77 2.63 1.92
N GLU A 197 -7.21 2.64 3.17
CA GLU A 197 -7.64 3.84 3.88
C GLU A 197 -6.83 4.00 5.16
N TYR A 198 -6.25 5.19 5.32
CA TYR A 198 -5.46 5.58 6.46
C TYR A 198 -6.18 6.69 7.23
N LEU A 199 -5.91 6.76 8.53
CA LEU A 199 -6.18 7.92 9.36
C LEU A 199 -4.86 8.61 9.69
N CYS A 200 -4.81 9.93 9.55
CA CYS A 200 -3.70 10.73 10.03
C CYS A 200 -4.14 12.06 10.63
N LEU A 201 -3.32 12.60 11.53
CA LEU A 201 -3.47 13.93 12.10
C LEU A 201 -2.35 14.82 11.55
N CYS A 202 -2.67 15.99 11.01
CA CYS A 202 -1.69 16.91 10.43
C CYS A 202 -2.02 18.37 10.74
N ALA A 203 -1.13 19.31 10.39
CA ALA A 203 -1.45 20.74 10.45
C ALA A 203 -2.62 21.06 9.48
N GLY A 204 -3.64 21.75 9.98
CA GLY A 204 -4.95 21.92 9.32
C GLY A 204 -5.24 23.30 8.76
N GLN A 205 -4.40 24.31 9.04
CA GLN A 205 -4.68 25.73 8.78
C GLN A 205 -5.02 26.05 7.31
N SER A 206 -4.51 25.26 6.36
CA SER A 206 -4.67 25.47 4.91
C SER A 206 -5.55 24.44 4.20
N LEU A 207 -6.17 23.49 4.91
CA LEU A 207 -6.85 22.35 4.28
C LEU A 207 -8.34 22.61 4.01
N GLY A 208 -8.96 23.59 4.68
CA GLY A 208 -10.39 23.88 4.59
C GLY A 208 -11.24 23.19 5.65
N PRO A 209 -12.58 23.35 5.62
CA PRO A 209 -13.50 22.84 6.65
C PRO A 209 -13.66 21.31 6.62
N ARG A 210 -14.29 20.76 7.67
CA ARG A 210 -14.72 19.35 7.72
C ARG A 210 -15.50 18.98 6.46
N GLY A 211 -15.22 17.80 5.92
CA GLY A 211 -15.85 17.29 4.69
C GLY A 211 -15.11 17.65 3.40
N THR A 212 -14.21 18.63 3.42
CA THR A 212 -13.38 19.00 2.26
C THR A 212 -12.62 17.78 1.73
N ARG A 213 -12.60 17.63 0.41
CA ARG A 213 -11.88 16.56 -0.30
C ARG A 213 -10.84 17.20 -1.22
N ALA A 214 -9.67 16.60 -1.28
CA ALA A 214 -8.61 17.03 -2.19
C ALA A 214 -7.82 15.83 -2.74
N SER A 215 -7.13 16.05 -3.85
CA SER A 215 -6.18 15.11 -4.43
C SER A 215 -4.81 15.75 -4.51
N ILE A 216 -3.79 15.00 -4.09
CA ILE A 216 -2.39 15.41 -4.15
C ILE A 216 -1.72 14.56 -5.21
N ASP A 217 -1.39 15.18 -6.34
CA ASP A 217 -0.69 14.55 -7.47
C ASP A 217 0.72 15.14 -7.57
N ARG A 218 1.68 14.50 -6.90
CA ARG A 218 3.08 14.95 -6.89
C ARG A 218 3.98 13.74 -7.09
N ARG A 219 4.93 13.87 -7.99
CA ARG A 219 5.91 12.83 -8.30
C ARG A 219 6.92 12.72 -7.15
N LEU A 220 7.31 11.49 -6.83
CA LEU A 220 8.15 11.16 -5.67
C LEU A 220 9.45 10.47 -6.08
N VAL A 221 10.57 10.93 -5.55
CA VAL A 221 11.89 10.34 -5.79
C VAL A 221 12.57 10.01 -4.47
N VAL A 222 13.29 8.89 -4.42
CA VAL A 222 14.17 8.59 -3.28
C VAL A 222 15.31 9.61 -3.33
N SER A 223 15.42 10.41 -2.27
CA SER A 223 16.39 11.48 -2.19
C SER A 223 17.80 10.91 -2.07
N ARG A 224 18.71 11.40 -2.92
CA ARG A 224 20.14 11.03 -2.91
C ARG A 224 20.95 11.83 -1.88
N ARG A 225 20.36 12.89 -1.31
CA ARG A 225 21.02 13.81 -0.38
C ARG A 225 21.15 13.25 1.04
N TRP A 226 20.35 12.25 1.37
CA TRP A 226 20.33 11.65 2.70
C TRP A 226 21.07 10.31 2.63
N GLY A 227 22.24 10.24 3.27
CA GLY A 227 23.08 9.03 3.27
C GLY A 227 22.40 7.86 3.99
N GLU A 228 22.91 6.65 3.75
CA GLU A 228 22.34 5.39 4.27
C GLU A 228 22.12 5.38 5.79
N ARG A 229 22.97 6.09 6.54
CA ARG A 229 22.90 6.23 8.01
C ARG A 229 21.62 6.91 8.52
N LEU A 230 20.96 7.75 7.72
CA LEU A 230 19.76 8.49 8.13
C LEU A 230 18.45 7.84 7.63
N GLY A 231 18.55 6.67 7.00
CA GLY A 231 17.45 5.96 6.36
C GLY A 231 17.06 6.53 4.99
N LYS A 232 16.48 5.69 4.12
CA LYS A 232 15.99 6.13 2.80
C LYS A 232 14.88 7.16 2.97
N ARG A 233 15.09 8.38 2.48
CA ARG A 233 14.08 9.44 2.44
C ARG A 233 13.58 9.67 1.03
N VAL A 234 12.37 10.22 0.94
CA VAL A 234 11.68 10.53 -0.30
C VAL A 234 11.33 12.01 -0.32
N GLU A 235 11.45 12.64 -1.48
CA GLU A 235 11.11 14.05 -1.71
C GLU A 235 10.19 14.20 -2.93
N ALA A 236 9.40 15.28 -2.95
CA ALA A 236 8.59 15.63 -4.11
C ALA A 236 9.49 16.27 -5.18
N SER A 237 9.47 15.71 -6.38
CA SER A 237 10.33 16.15 -7.49
C SER A 237 9.70 15.78 -8.82
N ALA A 238 9.77 16.69 -9.80
CA ALA A 238 9.29 16.44 -11.17
C ALA A 238 9.96 15.22 -11.82
N ALA A 239 11.20 14.90 -11.44
CA ALA A 239 11.94 13.72 -11.90
C ALA A 239 11.53 12.41 -11.20
N GLY A 240 10.58 12.46 -10.25
CA GLY A 240 10.13 11.30 -9.48
C GLY A 240 9.17 10.38 -10.24
N LYS A 241 8.75 9.30 -9.59
CA LYS A 241 7.66 8.43 -10.07
C LYS A 241 6.32 9.06 -9.71
N GLN A 242 5.32 8.94 -10.60
CA GLN A 242 3.97 9.41 -10.32
C GLN A 242 3.43 8.80 -9.02
N ALA A 243 2.81 9.66 -8.21
CA ALA A 243 2.15 9.29 -6.99
C ALA A 243 0.91 10.16 -6.76
N GLN A 244 -0.18 9.53 -6.34
CA GLN A 244 -1.45 10.21 -6.10
C GLN A 244 -2.04 9.79 -4.76
N THR A 245 -2.48 10.77 -3.98
CA THR A 245 -3.11 10.55 -2.66
C THR A 245 -4.38 11.38 -2.57
N LYS A 246 -5.52 10.74 -2.28
CA LYS A 246 -6.79 11.43 -2.00
C LYS A 246 -6.94 11.64 -0.50
N ILE A 247 -7.43 12.80 -0.09
CA ILE A 247 -7.68 13.14 1.31
C ILE A 247 -9.11 13.62 1.51
N ARG A 248 -9.64 13.39 2.70
CA ARG A 248 -10.91 13.95 3.18
C ARG A 248 -10.77 14.38 4.63
N ILE A 249 -11.13 15.62 4.93
CA ILE A 249 -11.09 16.15 6.30
C ILE A 249 -12.25 15.58 7.12
N LEU A 250 -11.92 14.91 8.21
CA LEU A 250 -12.90 14.29 9.12
C LEU A 250 -13.27 15.22 10.27
N GLU A 251 -12.29 15.91 10.82
CA GLU A 251 -12.41 16.75 12.01
C GLU A 251 -11.31 17.82 12.01
N LEU A 252 -11.62 19.00 12.53
CA LEU A 252 -10.67 20.08 12.76
C LEU A 252 -10.60 20.37 14.25
N PHE A 253 -9.38 20.52 14.77
CA PHE A 253 -9.11 20.86 16.16
C PHE A 253 -8.43 22.21 16.20
N HIS A 254 -9.04 23.19 16.87
CA HIS A 254 -8.42 24.49 17.06
C HIS A 254 -7.39 24.38 18.19
N ILE A 255 -6.16 24.76 17.92
CA ILE A 255 -5.11 24.78 18.94
C ILE A 255 -5.06 26.18 19.54
N PRO A 256 -5.13 26.31 20.86
CA PRO A 256 -4.95 27.59 21.52
C PRO A 256 -3.60 28.23 21.21
N PRO A 257 -3.54 29.57 21.07
CA PRO A 257 -2.31 30.30 20.80
C PRO A 257 -1.21 30.03 21.84
N GLU A 258 -1.59 29.82 23.10
CA GLU A 258 -0.67 29.51 24.20
C GLU A 258 0.13 28.20 23.98
N LEU A 259 -0.41 27.29 23.17
CA LEU A 259 0.18 26.00 22.88
C LEU A 259 1.00 26.01 21.57
N GLY A 260 1.11 27.11 20.82
CA GLY A 260 2.08 27.26 19.73
C GLY A 260 1.58 27.95 18.46
N ARG A 261 2.44 28.02 17.43
CA ARG A 261 2.22 28.76 16.15
C ARG A 261 1.22 28.15 15.17
N VAL A 262 0.75 26.92 15.40
CA VAL A 262 -0.20 26.25 14.50
C VAL A 262 -1.60 26.49 15.05
N GLU A 263 -2.47 27.11 14.26
CA GLU A 263 -3.83 27.48 14.69
C GLU A 263 -4.81 26.30 14.70
N ALA A 264 -4.57 25.28 13.87
CA ALA A 264 -5.45 24.12 13.79
C ALA A 264 -4.73 22.82 13.39
N LEU A 265 -5.23 21.69 13.88
CA LEU A 265 -4.93 20.34 13.39
C LEU A 265 -6.14 19.77 12.65
N ALA A 266 -5.89 18.88 11.70
CA ALA A 266 -6.92 18.19 10.94
C ALA A 266 -6.73 16.67 11.04
N LEU A 267 -7.79 15.96 11.42
CA LEU A 267 -7.86 14.50 11.26
C LEU A 267 -8.35 14.21 9.83
N LEU A 268 -7.59 13.42 9.09
CA LEU A 268 -7.85 13.10 7.69
C LEU A 268 -8.13 11.60 7.52
N ALA A 269 -9.09 11.28 6.64
CA ALA A 269 -9.09 10.00 5.93
C ALA A 269 -8.24 10.16 4.67
N VAL A 270 -7.28 9.26 4.48
CA VAL A 270 -6.29 9.33 3.40
C VAL A 270 -6.30 8.03 2.61
N ARG A 271 -6.41 8.13 1.28
CA ARG A 271 -6.38 6.99 0.36
C ARG A 271 -5.24 7.16 -0.64
N PRO A 272 -4.10 6.46 -0.46
CA PRO A 272 -3.04 6.46 -1.46
C PRO A 272 -3.48 5.61 -2.66
N MET A 273 -3.50 6.22 -3.85
CA MET A 273 -3.86 5.54 -5.12
C MET A 273 -2.66 4.87 -5.77
N THR A 274 -1.48 5.13 -5.23
CA THR A 274 -0.20 4.50 -5.57
C THR A 274 0.50 4.06 -4.27
N GLY A 275 1.52 3.22 -4.36
CA GLY A 275 2.23 2.67 -3.20
C GLY A 275 3.70 3.10 -3.09
N ARG A 276 4.02 4.39 -3.21
CA ARG A 276 5.42 4.85 -3.10
C ARG A 276 5.89 4.93 -1.64
N LEU A 277 7.20 4.77 -1.42
CA LEU A 277 7.81 4.87 -0.09
C LEU A 277 7.48 6.23 0.54
N HIS A 278 7.04 6.23 1.81
CA HIS A 278 6.65 7.43 2.57
C HIS A 278 5.60 8.33 1.88
N GLN A 279 4.84 7.82 0.91
CA GLN A 279 4.03 8.67 0.02
C GLN A 279 3.10 9.64 0.75
N ILE A 280 2.30 9.15 1.71
CA ILE A 280 1.35 9.98 2.47
C ILE A 280 2.10 11.08 3.24
N ARG A 281 3.20 10.70 3.88
CA ARG A 281 4.04 11.59 4.71
C ARG A 281 4.63 12.73 3.88
N VAL A 282 5.24 12.40 2.75
CA VAL A 282 5.84 13.40 1.84
C VAL A 282 4.77 14.28 1.19
N HIS A 283 3.65 13.70 0.74
CA HIS A 283 2.58 14.48 0.11
C HIS A 283 2.05 15.55 1.06
N LEU A 284 1.68 15.16 2.28
CA LEU A 284 1.15 16.08 3.28
C LEU A 284 2.18 17.13 3.69
N ALA A 285 3.44 16.73 3.94
CA ALA A 285 4.51 17.69 4.24
C ALA A 285 4.75 18.69 3.10
N SER A 286 4.67 18.22 1.84
CA SER A 286 4.88 19.08 0.67
C SER A 286 3.77 20.11 0.46
N MET A 287 2.59 19.91 1.06
CA MET A 287 1.51 20.89 1.11
C MET A 287 1.63 21.87 2.30
N GLY A 288 2.69 21.77 3.09
CA GLY A 288 2.83 22.54 4.34
C GLY A 288 2.02 21.96 5.50
N SER A 289 1.47 20.74 5.35
CA SER A 289 0.63 20.07 6.35
C SER A 289 1.27 18.77 6.84
N PRO A 290 2.50 18.76 7.41
CA PRO A 290 3.15 17.53 7.82
C PRO A 290 2.35 16.79 8.91
N ILE A 291 2.48 15.46 8.93
CA ILE A 291 1.79 14.59 9.90
C ILE A 291 2.36 14.83 11.29
N VAL A 292 1.49 14.90 12.30
CA VAL A 292 1.88 14.99 13.71
C VAL A 292 2.76 13.79 14.10
N GLY A 293 3.85 14.06 14.81
CA GLY A 293 4.85 13.07 15.23
C GLY A 293 5.79 12.59 14.10
N ASP A 294 5.75 13.19 12.91
CA ASP A 294 6.65 12.84 11.81
C ASP A 294 8.00 13.58 11.87
N ASN A 295 8.93 13.05 12.66
CA ASN A 295 10.28 13.62 12.82
C ASN A 295 11.08 13.71 11.52
N ALA A 296 10.76 12.89 10.50
CA ALA A 296 11.51 12.92 9.24
C ALA A 296 11.05 14.05 8.31
N TYR A 297 9.78 14.45 8.39
CA TYR A 297 9.13 15.37 7.45
C TYR A 297 8.59 16.65 8.11
N GLY A 298 9.15 17.03 9.26
CA GLY A 298 8.82 18.30 9.93
C GLY A 298 7.49 18.27 10.69
N GLY A 299 7.01 17.08 11.02
CA GLY A 299 5.82 16.89 11.84
C GLY A 299 5.99 17.46 13.23
N ARG A 300 5.02 18.27 13.67
CA ARG A 300 4.98 18.75 15.05
C ARG A 300 4.85 17.55 16.01
N SER A 301 5.62 17.56 17.08
CA SER A 301 5.42 16.63 18.19
C SER A 301 4.38 17.18 19.17
N LEU A 302 3.38 16.37 19.50
CA LEU A 302 2.51 16.55 20.66
C LEU A 302 2.99 15.61 21.77
N ALA A 303 2.73 15.96 23.04
CA ALA A 303 3.10 15.11 24.17
C ALA A 303 2.54 13.70 23.99
N GLY A 304 3.39 12.68 24.14
CA GLY A 304 3.01 11.27 23.97
C GLY A 304 2.71 10.84 22.53
N SER A 305 2.86 11.71 21.52
CA SER A 305 2.56 11.36 20.13
C SER A 305 3.76 10.71 19.42
N ARG A 306 3.51 9.57 18.80
CA ARG A 306 4.32 9.03 17.69
C ARG A 306 3.76 9.53 16.35
N LEU A 307 4.31 9.07 15.23
CA LEU A 307 3.71 9.27 13.92
C LEU A 307 2.21 8.93 13.95
N PHE A 308 1.36 9.94 13.79
CA PHE A 308 -0.09 9.79 13.73
C PHE A 308 -0.47 9.36 12.31
N LEU A 309 -0.11 8.13 11.96
CA LEU A 309 -0.49 7.48 10.71
C LEU A 309 -0.88 6.03 10.99
N HIS A 310 -2.10 5.68 10.61
CA HIS A 310 -2.67 4.37 10.87
C HIS A 310 -3.42 3.84 9.64
N CYS A 311 -3.04 2.67 9.14
CA CYS A 311 -3.74 1.94 8.09
C CYS A 311 -5.03 1.34 8.67
N ARG A 312 -6.15 2.06 8.57
CA ARG A 312 -7.44 1.67 9.17
C ARG A 312 -8.04 0.46 8.48
N SER A 313 -7.99 0.41 7.15
CA SER A 313 -8.58 -0.70 6.37
C SER A 313 -7.86 -0.95 5.05
N VAL A 314 -7.85 -2.20 4.64
CA VAL A 314 -7.46 -2.65 3.30
C VAL A 314 -8.64 -3.39 2.67
N SER A 315 -8.85 -3.23 1.37
CA SER A 315 -9.86 -3.95 0.60
C SER A 315 -9.22 -4.56 -0.64
N LEU A 316 -9.35 -5.86 -0.79
CA LEU A 316 -8.86 -6.67 -1.91
C LEU A 316 -9.81 -7.84 -2.17
N LYS A 317 -9.54 -8.68 -3.18
CA LYS A 317 -10.22 -9.97 -3.36
C LYS A 317 -9.35 -11.09 -2.80
N ASP A 318 -9.96 -12.01 -2.07
CA ASP A 318 -9.29 -13.24 -1.67
C ASP A 318 -9.27 -14.27 -2.81
N LEU A 319 -8.64 -15.42 -2.60
CA LEU A 319 -8.48 -16.45 -3.62
C LEU A 319 -9.81 -17.08 -4.06
N SER A 320 -10.88 -16.95 -3.25
CA SER A 320 -12.24 -17.35 -3.63
C SER A 320 -12.89 -16.36 -4.61
N GLY A 321 -12.32 -15.15 -4.74
CA GLY A 321 -12.82 -14.04 -5.55
C GLY A 321 -13.73 -13.09 -4.77
N LEU A 322 -13.98 -13.36 -3.48
CA LEU A 322 -14.84 -12.54 -2.63
C LEU A 322 -14.07 -11.34 -2.05
N PRO A 323 -14.77 -10.24 -1.71
CA PRO A 323 -14.12 -9.10 -1.08
C PRO A 323 -13.60 -9.42 0.32
N PHE A 324 -12.29 -9.27 0.53
CA PHE A 324 -11.63 -9.33 1.82
C PHE A 324 -11.31 -7.90 2.30
N LYS A 325 -11.92 -7.49 3.42
CA LYS A 325 -11.91 -6.09 3.91
C LYS A 325 -11.52 -5.96 5.39
N PRO A 326 -10.32 -6.38 5.79
CA PRO A 326 -9.85 -6.23 7.16
C PRO A 326 -9.83 -4.76 7.59
N LYS A 327 -10.21 -4.53 8.85
CA LYS A 327 -10.25 -3.21 9.49
C LYS A 327 -9.86 -3.34 10.95
N TYR A 328 -8.89 -2.53 11.39
CA TYR A 328 -8.57 -2.38 12.82
C TYR A 328 -9.00 -1.00 13.31
N PRO A 329 -9.42 -0.85 14.58
CA PRO A 329 -9.68 0.45 15.16
C PRO A 329 -8.42 1.31 15.23
N LEU A 330 -8.62 2.63 15.38
CA LEU A 330 -7.52 3.52 15.72
C LEU A 330 -6.94 3.02 17.06
N PRO A 331 -5.62 2.80 17.20
CA PRO A 331 -5.07 2.26 18.45
C PRO A 331 -5.19 3.28 19.60
N GLU A 332 -5.25 2.77 20.84
CA GLU A 332 -5.54 3.57 22.04
C GLU A 332 -4.63 4.78 22.20
N ASP A 333 -3.35 4.63 21.88
CA ASP A 333 -2.35 5.71 21.94
C ASP A 333 -2.75 6.91 21.06
N LEU A 334 -3.22 6.66 19.85
CA LEU A 334 -3.70 7.71 18.94
C LEU A 334 -5.10 8.19 19.30
N GLN A 335 -5.95 7.33 19.89
CA GLN A 335 -7.25 7.76 20.42
C GLN A 335 -7.09 8.77 21.56
N ARG A 336 -6.14 8.54 22.47
CA ARG A 336 -5.82 9.46 23.58
C ARG A 336 -5.42 10.85 23.05
N VAL A 337 -4.57 10.91 22.03
CA VAL A 337 -4.21 12.19 21.39
C VAL A 337 -5.44 12.94 20.87
N LEU A 338 -6.40 12.26 20.24
CA LEU A 338 -7.65 12.92 19.82
C LEU A 338 -8.52 13.32 21.02
N ALA A 339 -8.59 12.48 22.05
CA ALA A 339 -9.35 12.75 23.25
C ALA A 339 -8.83 13.97 24.00
N ASP A 340 -7.51 14.21 24.00
CA ASP A 340 -6.85 15.38 24.60
C ASP A 340 -7.03 16.66 23.78
N LEU A 341 -7.32 16.54 22.47
CA LEU A 341 -7.60 17.69 21.60
C LEU A 341 -9.07 18.11 21.62
N ARG A 342 -9.99 17.19 21.92
CA ARG A 342 -11.44 17.45 22.04
C ARG A 342 -11.87 18.35 23.22
N PRO A 343 -11.18 18.46 24.38
CA PRO A 343 -11.66 19.25 25.51
C PRO A 343 -11.08 20.68 25.46
N ARG A 344 -11.57 21.48 24.51
CA ARG A 344 -11.83 22.93 24.69
C ARG A 344 -13.16 23.37 24.05
N LEU A 345 -13.98 22.44 23.56
CA LEU A 345 -15.35 22.69 23.05
C LEU A 345 -16.45 22.55 24.11
N LYS A 346 -16.16 22.01 25.30
CA LYS A 346 -17.14 21.91 26.40
C LYS A 346 -17.55 23.24 27.04
N GLY A 347 -16.95 24.37 26.63
CA GLY A 347 -17.42 25.71 26.97
C GLY A 347 -18.38 26.33 25.93
N LEU A 348 -18.63 25.66 24.80
CA LEU A 348 -19.41 26.18 23.68
C LEU A 348 -20.53 25.24 23.18
N GLU A 349 -20.56 23.97 23.62
CA GLU A 349 -21.52 22.96 23.17
C GLU A 349 -22.54 22.53 24.24
N GLU A 350 -23.03 23.45 25.08
CA GLU A 350 -24.34 23.27 25.73
C GLU A 350 -25.52 23.56 24.78
N ARG A 351 -25.24 23.81 23.49
CA ARG A 351 -26.28 23.86 22.46
C ARG A 351 -26.02 22.83 21.36
N SER A 352 -26.73 21.72 21.54
CA SER A 352 -27.33 20.88 20.51
C SER A 352 -26.50 19.76 19.84
N ILE A 353 -26.97 18.54 20.17
CA ILE A 353 -27.11 17.33 19.33
C ILE A 353 -26.00 16.27 19.39
N SER A 354 -26.39 15.20 20.10
CA SER A 354 -25.90 13.81 20.12
C SER A 354 -25.35 13.29 18.79
N LEU A 355 -24.11 12.77 18.81
CA LEU A 355 -23.56 11.87 17.80
C LEU A 355 -22.72 10.76 18.46
N ARG A 356 -23.39 9.67 18.87
CA ARG A 356 -22.74 8.35 19.08
C ARG A 356 -22.94 7.51 17.81
N ALA A 357 -21.89 7.35 17.02
CA ALA A 357 -21.59 6.23 16.11
C ALA A 357 -20.54 6.65 15.06
N CYS A 358 -19.24 6.62 15.40
CA CYS A 358 -18.15 6.69 14.39
C CYS A 358 -16.72 6.38 14.90
N LEU A 359 -16.56 5.76 16.07
CA LEU A 359 -15.27 5.24 16.54
C LEU A 359 -15.26 3.72 16.39
#